data_AF-A0A8G0ZMQ1-F1
#
_entry.id   AF-A0A8G0ZMQ1-F1
#
_cell.length_a   1.000
_cell.length_b   1.000
_cell.length_c   1.000
_cell.angle_alpha   90.00
_cell.angle_beta   90.00
_cell.angle_gamma   90.00
#
_symmetry.space_group_name_H-M   'P 1'
#
loop_
_entity.id
_entity.type
_entity.pdbx_description
1 polymer ?
#
loop_
_entity_poly.entity_id
_entity_poly.type
_entity_poly.pdbx_seq_one_letter_code
_entity_poly.pdbx_strand_id
1 'polypeptide(L)'
;MNLTPPLYTASVPVFRHYLGRITEIVGRAGPELLRARVGETFPAGKQFATAAGFAVRVACPLAGREVPHLPAALAPRLAVVRALLGAMRPAEFEGAEERVIRHEAGFAVLEQDGASFLHLYGIPNFFFHLTMGYAALREAGMDLGKADFDGFHSYPADFRLDSD
;
A
#
# COMPACT_ATOMS: atom_id res chain seq x y z
N MET A 1 -22.92 20.03 -8.52
CA MET A 1 -22.46 18.81 -7.82
C MET A 1 -20.95 18.90 -7.73
N ASN A 2 -20.36 18.99 -6.53
CA ASN A 2 -18.91 18.89 -6.41
C ASN A 2 -18.51 17.44 -6.68
N LEU A 3 -17.84 17.22 -7.80
CA LEU A 3 -17.25 15.93 -8.13
C LEU A 3 -16.11 15.65 -7.15
N THR A 4 -16.04 14.44 -6.62
CA THR A 4 -14.90 13.99 -5.79
C THR A 4 -13.61 14.10 -6.63
N PRO A 5 -12.54 14.74 -6.14
CA PRO A 5 -11.32 14.89 -6.92
C PRO A 5 -10.76 13.55 -7.40
N PRO A 6 -10.38 13.42 -8.69
CA PRO A 6 -9.85 12.18 -9.27
C PRO A 6 -8.72 11.56 -8.46
N LEU A 7 -7.74 12.37 -8.02
CA LEU A 7 -6.61 11.83 -7.27
C LEU A 7 -6.97 11.37 -5.86
N TYR A 8 -8.04 11.89 -5.25
CA TYR A 8 -8.57 11.31 -4.01
C TYR A 8 -9.09 9.91 -4.28
N THR A 9 -9.97 9.76 -5.27
CA THR A 9 -10.61 8.48 -5.63
C THR A 9 -9.58 7.42 -6.02
N ALA A 10 -8.55 7.80 -6.77
CA ALA A 10 -7.48 6.91 -7.22
C ALA A 10 -6.47 6.53 -6.11
N SER A 11 -6.45 7.23 -4.97
CA SER A 11 -5.46 7.02 -3.91
C SER A 11 -6.09 6.56 -2.59
N VAL A 12 -6.74 7.45 -1.83
CA VAL A 12 -7.13 7.22 -0.43
C VAL A 12 -8.02 5.99 -0.26
N PRO A 13 -9.12 5.80 -1.03
CA PRO A 13 -9.93 4.58 -0.93
C PRO A 13 -9.15 3.32 -1.29
N VAL A 14 -8.33 3.38 -2.34
CA VAL A 14 -7.52 2.26 -2.83
C VAL A 14 -6.50 1.83 -1.76
N PHE A 15 -5.70 2.76 -1.26
CA PHE A 15 -4.72 2.47 -0.21
C PHE A 15 -5.37 1.94 1.06
N ARG A 16 -6.50 2.52 1.49
CA ARG A 16 -7.23 2.04 2.68
C ARG A 16 -7.72 0.61 2.53
N HIS A 17 -8.27 0.26 1.37
CA HIS A 17 -8.72 -1.09 1.06
C HIS A 17 -7.57 -2.09 1.19
N TYR A 18 -6.49 -1.87 0.46
CA TYR A 18 -5.36 -2.81 0.44
C TYR A 18 -4.55 -2.83 1.74
N LEU A 19 -4.50 -1.73 2.51
CA LEU A 19 -3.96 -1.75 3.88
C LEU A 19 -4.83 -2.53 4.85
N GLY A 20 -6.15 -2.55 4.64
CA GLY A 20 -7.05 -3.47 5.32
C GLY A 20 -6.66 -4.92 5.04
N ARG A 21 -6.42 -5.25 3.76
CA ARG A 21 -5.94 -6.59 3.36
C ARG A 21 -4.61 -6.97 4.00
N ILE A 22 -3.63 -6.06 4.02
CA ILE A 22 -2.35 -6.25 4.73
C ILE A 22 -2.58 -6.54 6.22
N THR A 23 -3.50 -5.82 6.86
CA THR A 23 -3.76 -5.98 8.31
C THR A 23 -4.26 -7.39 8.62
N GLU A 24 -5.18 -7.92 7.81
CA GLU A 24 -5.69 -9.29 7.98
C GLU A 24 -4.60 -10.35 7.73
N ILE A 25 -3.80 -10.18 6.68
CA ILE A 25 -2.67 -11.08 6.35
C ILE A 25 -1.67 -11.10 7.50
N VAL A 26 -1.26 -9.94 8.00
CA VAL A 26 -0.31 -9.80 9.10
C VAL A 26 -0.84 -10.41 10.40
N GLY A 27 -2.15 -10.27 10.67
CA GLY A 27 -2.81 -10.87 11.83
C GLY A 27 -2.76 -12.41 11.82
N ARG A 28 -2.79 -13.03 10.63
CA ARG A 28 -2.72 -14.48 10.46
C ARG A 28 -1.29 -15.04 10.40
N ALA A 29 -0.32 -14.28 9.87
CA ALA A 29 1.04 -14.78 9.62
C ALA A 29 1.86 -15.03 10.91
N GLY A 30 1.66 -14.22 11.94
CA GLY A 30 2.49 -14.26 13.15
C GLY A 30 3.96 -13.81 12.92
N PRO A 31 4.77 -13.66 13.99
CA PRO A 31 6.09 -13.01 13.90
C PRO A 31 7.13 -13.78 13.08
N GLU A 32 6.99 -15.10 12.98
CA GLU A 32 7.95 -15.95 12.26
C GLU A 32 7.83 -15.81 10.76
N LEU A 33 6.63 -15.99 10.20
CA LEU A 33 6.40 -15.86 8.76
C LEU A 33 6.69 -14.43 8.27
N LEU A 34 6.53 -13.40 9.11
CA LEU A 34 6.91 -12.02 8.75
C LEU A 34 8.42 -11.84 8.49
N ARG A 35 9.26 -12.82 8.85
CA ARG A 35 10.70 -12.83 8.51
C ARG A 35 11.00 -13.49 7.16
N ALA A 36 10.03 -14.16 6.53
CA ALA A 36 10.18 -14.80 5.23
C ALA A 36 10.52 -13.80 4.12
N ARG A 37 11.18 -14.28 3.06
CA ARG A 37 11.67 -13.49 1.92
C ARG A 37 11.46 -14.23 0.61
N VAL A 38 11.33 -13.49 -0.48
CA VAL A 38 11.51 -14.01 -1.84
C VAL A 38 12.91 -13.61 -2.29
N GLY A 39 13.81 -14.59 -2.48
CA GLY A 39 15.21 -14.33 -2.82
C GLY A 39 15.91 -13.32 -1.89
N GLU A 40 16.85 -12.56 -2.43
CA GLU A 40 17.63 -11.54 -1.70
C GLU A 40 16.86 -10.21 -1.52
N THR A 41 15.59 -10.26 -1.11
CA THR A 41 14.73 -9.08 -0.89
C THR A 41 14.42 -8.84 0.59
N PHE A 42 13.76 -7.73 0.92
CA PHE A 42 13.34 -7.46 2.30
C PHE A 42 12.39 -8.54 2.85
N PRO A 43 12.39 -8.78 4.18
CA PRO A 43 11.41 -9.65 4.83
C PRO A 43 9.97 -9.18 4.57
N ALA A 44 9.01 -10.11 4.58
CA ALA A 44 7.59 -9.83 4.37
C ALA A 44 7.07 -8.69 5.26
N GLY A 45 7.41 -8.68 6.55
CA GLY A 45 7.01 -7.61 7.45
C GLY A 45 7.59 -6.24 7.09
N LYS A 46 8.81 -6.20 6.54
CA LYS A 46 9.41 -4.96 6.05
C LYS A 46 8.79 -4.54 4.71
N GLN A 47 8.42 -5.46 3.83
CA GLN A 47 7.69 -5.17 2.61
C GLN A 47 6.34 -4.50 2.93
N PHE A 48 5.55 -5.07 3.83
CA PHE A 48 4.29 -4.47 4.26
C PHE A 48 4.47 -3.12 4.97
N ALA A 49 5.51 -2.98 5.79
CA ALA A 49 5.84 -1.70 6.40
C ALA A 49 6.16 -0.62 5.36
N THR A 50 6.88 -0.97 4.29
CA THR A 50 7.21 -0.06 3.20
C THR A 50 5.98 0.28 2.37
N ALA A 51 5.09 -0.68 2.09
CA ALA A 51 3.81 -0.41 1.43
C ALA A 51 2.97 0.61 2.22
N ALA A 52 2.84 0.43 3.54
CA ALA A 52 2.16 1.39 4.42
C ALA A 52 2.83 2.77 4.41
N GLY A 53 4.16 2.82 4.36
CA GLY A 53 4.91 4.05 4.21
C GLY A 53 4.63 4.77 2.88
N PHE A 54 4.57 4.05 1.76
CA PHE A 54 4.22 4.62 0.46
C PHE A 54 2.82 5.22 0.46
N ALA A 55 1.85 4.57 1.11
CA ALA A 55 0.48 5.06 1.18
C ALA A 55 0.40 6.51 1.72
N VAL A 56 1.13 6.83 2.80
CA VAL A 56 1.16 8.20 3.35
C VAL A 56 2.14 9.12 2.63
N ARG A 57 3.29 8.60 2.16
CA ARG A 57 4.27 9.39 1.40
C ARG A 57 3.69 9.91 0.09
N VAL A 58 2.65 9.26 -0.43
CA VAL A 58 1.93 9.66 -1.63
C VAL A 58 0.70 10.51 -1.27
N ALA A 59 -0.15 10.02 -0.37
CA ALA A 59 -1.41 10.70 -0.07
C ALA A 59 -1.21 12.05 0.65
N CYS A 60 -0.22 12.19 1.53
CA CYS A 60 -0.01 13.45 2.25
C CYS A 60 0.38 14.60 1.30
N PRO A 61 1.41 14.49 0.44
CA PRO A 61 1.75 15.58 -0.50
C PRO A 61 0.62 15.93 -1.47
N LEU A 62 -0.13 14.93 -1.95
CA LEU A 62 -1.31 15.15 -2.79
C LEU A 62 -2.40 15.94 -2.06
N ALA A 63 -2.55 15.73 -0.75
CA ALA A 63 -3.47 16.47 0.12
C ALA A 63 -2.89 17.81 0.64
N GLY A 64 -1.68 18.20 0.22
CA GLY A 64 -0.97 19.37 0.76
C GLY A 64 -0.57 19.24 2.24
N ARG A 65 -0.47 18.01 2.75
CA ARG A 65 -0.06 17.71 4.14
C ARG A 65 1.41 17.29 4.19
N GLU A 66 2.04 17.54 5.34
CA GLU A 66 3.34 16.96 5.65
C GLU A 66 3.25 15.45 5.88
N VAL A 67 4.34 14.73 5.58
CA VAL A 67 4.44 13.28 5.84
C VAL A 67 4.86 13.09 7.30
N PRO A 68 4.04 12.44 8.15
CA PRO A 68 4.38 12.27 9.56
C PRO A 68 5.43 11.18 9.76
N HIS A 69 6.12 11.23 10.90
CA HIS A 69 6.92 10.10 11.36
C HIS A 69 6.01 8.90 11.69
N LEU A 70 6.38 7.71 11.19
CA LEU A 70 5.62 6.48 11.41
C LEU A 70 6.32 5.55 12.40
N PRO A 71 5.57 4.87 13.31
CA PRO A 71 6.13 3.88 14.22
C PRO A 71 7.00 2.84 13.53
N ALA A 72 8.09 2.39 14.16
CA ALA A 72 8.99 1.42 13.55
C ALA A 72 8.35 0.02 13.39
N ALA A 73 7.61 -0.42 14.40
CA ALA A 73 6.94 -1.72 14.43
C ALA A 73 5.72 -1.77 13.48
N LEU A 74 5.52 -2.91 12.82
CA LEU A 74 4.55 -3.06 11.72
C LEU A 74 3.10 -2.83 12.17
N ALA A 75 2.64 -3.51 13.23
CA ALA A 75 1.26 -3.40 13.70
C ALA A 75 0.85 -1.96 14.05
N PRO A 76 1.58 -1.21 14.92
CA PRO A 76 1.24 0.18 15.20
C PRO A 76 1.41 1.09 13.96
N ARG A 77 2.37 0.81 13.07
CA ARG A 77 2.50 1.54 11.80
C ARG A 77 1.24 1.40 10.94
N LEU A 78 0.73 0.19 10.75
CA LEU A 78 -0.49 -0.06 9.98
C LEU A 78 -1.70 0.66 10.58
N ALA A 79 -1.84 0.61 11.91
CA ALA A 79 -2.92 1.31 12.61
C ALA A 79 -2.86 2.83 12.39
N VAL A 80 -1.69 3.45 12.59
CA VAL A 80 -1.48 4.89 12.38
C VAL A 80 -1.74 5.29 10.94
N VAL A 81 -1.18 4.56 9.97
CA VAL A 81 -1.37 4.86 8.54
C VAL A 81 -2.85 4.77 8.14
N ARG A 82 -3.57 3.73 8.58
CA ARG A 82 -5.00 3.59 8.30
C ARG A 82 -5.82 4.71 8.94
N ALA A 83 -5.47 5.15 10.15
CA ALA A 83 -6.13 6.28 10.81
C ALA A 83 -5.89 7.61 10.06
N LEU A 84 -4.66 7.85 9.60
CA LEU A 84 -4.30 9.05 8.83
C LEU A 84 -5.08 9.15 7.52
N LEU A 85 -5.08 8.07 6.72
CA LEU A 85 -5.89 7.98 5.50
C LEU A 85 -7.40 8.04 5.83
N GLY A 86 -7.76 7.52 7.01
CA GLY A 86 -9.07 7.61 7.66
C GLY A 86 -9.65 9.02 7.69
N ALA A 87 -8.79 9.97 8.05
CA ALA A 87 -9.12 11.37 8.32
C ALA A 87 -8.90 12.31 7.12
N MET A 88 -8.55 11.78 5.94
CA MET A 88 -8.39 12.58 4.72
C MET A 88 -9.74 12.78 4.01
N ARG A 89 -10.02 14.02 3.65
CA ARG A 89 -11.26 14.43 2.99
C ARG A 89 -11.01 14.71 1.50
N PRO A 90 -11.99 14.44 0.61
CA PRO A 90 -11.88 14.76 -0.82
C PRO A 90 -11.42 16.18 -1.12
N ALA A 91 -11.96 17.18 -0.42
CA ALA A 91 -11.65 18.60 -0.63
C ALA A 91 -10.15 18.94 -0.48
N GLU A 92 -9.38 18.12 0.22
CA GLU A 92 -7.93 18.34 0.40
C GLU A 92 -7.13 18.00 -0.86
N PHE A 93 -7.75 17.31 -1.82
CA PHE A 93 -7.16 16.89 -3.09
C PHE A 93 -7.61 17.77 -4.25
N GLU A 94 -8.30 18.89 -3.99
CA GLU A 94 -8.63 19.87 -5.03
C GLU A 94 -7.33 20.42 -5.66
N GLY A 95 -7.25 20.36 -7.00
CA GLY A 95 -6.07 20.75 -7.78
C GLY A 95 -4.85 19.86 -7.57
N ALA A 96 -5.01 18.65 -7.01
CA ALA A 96 -3.88 17.76 -6.76
C ALA A 96 -3.21 17.25 -8.05
N GLU A 97 -3.95 17.18 -9.16
CA GLU A 97 -3.46 16.77 -10.47
C GLU A 97 -2.26 17.61 -10.94
N GLU A 98 -2.34 18.92 -10.77
CA GLU A 98 -1.35 19.89 -11.26
C GLU A 98 -0.29 20.24 -10.22
N ARG A 99 -0.45 19.80 -8.97
CA ARG A 99 0.48 20.11 -7.88
C ARG A 99 1.83 19.47 -8.17
N VAL A 100 2.88 20.29 -8.19
CA VAL A 100 4.26 19.80 -8.33
C VAL A 100 4.74 19.19 -7.02
N ILE A 101 5.09 17.91 -7.05
CA ILE A 101 5.62 17.16 -5.92
C ILE A 101 7.10 16.87 -6.17
N ARG A 102 7.96 17.43 -5.30
CA ARG A 102 9.38 17.12 -5.25
C ARG A 102 9.61 15.96 -4.27
N HIS A 103 10.26 14.90 -4.73
CA HIS A 103 10.51 13.70 -3.91
C HIS A 103 11.81 12.98 -4.30
N GLU A 104 12.20 12.02 -3.48
CA GLU A 104 13.40 11.21 -3.68
C GLU A 104 13.05 9.75 -4.04
N ALA A 105 13.69 9.25 -5.10
CA ALA A 105 13.63 7.87 -5.57
C ALA A 105 15.04 7.28 -5.56
N GLY A 106 15.45 6.70 -4.43
CA GLY A 106 16.84 6.31 -4.21
C GLY A 106 17.72 7.55 -4.14
N PHE A 107 18.67 7.68 -5.07
CA PHE A 107 19.55 8.85 -5.19
C PHE A 107 19.04 9.91 -6.16
N ALA A 108 17.94 9.64 -6.87
CA ALA A 108 17.34 10.59 -7.80
C ALA A 108 16.39 11.53 -7.06
N VAL A 109 16.54 12.83 -7.30
CA VAL A 109 15.54 13.83 -6.92
C VAL A 109 14.66 14.09 -8.13
N LEU A 110 13.35 13.93 -7.96
CA LEU A 110 12.36 14.06 -9.02
C LEU A 110 11.37 15.17 -8.68
N GLU A 111 10.88 15.84 -9.70
CA GLU A 111 9.73 16.75 -9.64
C GLU A 111 8.70 16.27 -10.65
N GLN A 112 7.47 16.04 -10.17
CA GLN A 112 6.39 15.50 -10.99
C GLN A 112 5.09 16.23 -10.65
N ASP A 113 4.21 16.40 -11.64
CA ASP A 113 2.82 16.73 -11.35
C ASP A 113 2.17 15.60 -10.52
N GLY A 114 1.08 15.91 -9.82
CA GLY A 114 0.47 14.97 -8.89
C GLY A 114 -0.11 13.73 -9.57
N ALA A 115 -0.57 13.83 -10.81
CA ALA A 115 -1.07 12.68 -11.56
C ALA A 115 0.06 11.71 -11.92
N SER A 116 1.18 12.20 -12.43
CA SER A 116 2.40 11.43 -12.70
C SER A 116 2.97 10.85 -11.41
N PHE A 117 3.03 11.66 -10.34
CA PHE A 117 3.50 11.22 -9.03
C PHE A 117 2.65 10.07 -8.46
N LEU A 118 1.31 10.15 -8.54
CA LEU A 118 0.44 9.08 -8.07
C LEU A 118 0.51 7.84 -8.95
N HIS A 119 0.23 7.99 -10.25
CA HIS A 119 -0.02 6.86 -11.13
C HIS A 119 1.26 6.15 -11.58
N LEU A 120 2.38 6.88 -11.73
CA LEU A 120 3.62 6.33 -12.27
C LEU A 120 4.68 6.06 -11.20
N TYR A 121 4.54 6.64 -10.01
CA TYR A 121 5.47 6.39 -8.90
C TYR A 121 4.78 5.77 -7.68
N GLY A 122 3.75 6.42 -7.14
CA GLY A 122 3.12 6.03 -5.88
C GLY A 122 2.42 4.67 -5.92
N ILE A 123 1.47 4.49 -6.83
CA ILE A 123 0.70 3.26 -7.00
C ILE A 123 1.61 2.06 -7.34
N PRO A 124 2.53 2.15 -8.32
CA PRO A 124 3.43 1.06 -8.63
C PRO A 124 4.28 0.61 -7.43
N ASN A 125 4.86 1.55 -6.69
CA ASN A 125 5.67 1.21 -5.50
C ASN A 125 4.83 0.58 -4.39
N PHE A 126 3.63 1.12 -4.12
CA PHE A 126 2.72 0.56 -3.13
C PHE A 126 2.40 -0.91 -3.43
N PHE A 127 1.96 -1.21 -4.65
CA PHE A 127 1.57 -2.57 -5.05
C PHE A 127 2.76 -3.51 -5.20
N PHE A 128 3.92 -3.02 -5.60
CA PHE A 128 5.14 -3.82 -5.60
C PHE A 128 5.43 -4.38 -4.21
N HIS A 129 5.48 -3.50 -3.19
CA HIS A 129 5.78 -3.92 -1.82
C HIS A 129 4.68 -4.80 -1.21
N LEU A 130 3.41 -4.51 -1.47
CA LEU A 130 2.30 -5.40 -1.08
C LEU A 130 2.48 -6.81 -1.69
N THR A 131 2.73 -6.88 -2.99
CA THR A 131 2.85 -8.14 -3.73
C THR A 131 4.06 -8.93 -3.27
N MET A 132 5.20 -8.28 -3.04
CA MET A 132 6.40 -8.94 -2.52
C MET A 132 6.21 -9.51 -1.12
N GLY A 133 5.49 -8.79 -0.25
CA GLY A 133 5.12 -9.30 1.08
C GLY A 133 4.18 -10.50 0.99
N TYR A 134 3.15 -10.42 0.14
CA TYR A 134 2.22 -11.51 -0.12
C TYR A 134 2.94 -12.76 -0.66
N ALA A 135 3.81 -12.59 -1.66
CA ALA A 135 4.57 -13.68 -2.27
C ALA A 135 5.53 -14.33 -1.27
N ALA A 136 6.23 -13.55 -0.44
CA ALA A 136 7.12 -14.08 0.59
C ALA A 136 6.40 -14.95 1.62
N LEU A 137 5.18 -14.57 2.02
CA LEU A 137 4.38 -15.38 2.93
C LEU A 137 3.86 -16.64 2.27
N ARG A 138 3.41 -16.56 1.02
CA ARG A 138 2.93 -17.72 0.26
C ARG A 138 4.05 -18.73 0.02
N GLU A 139 5.24 -18.27 -0.35
CA GLU A 139 6.44 -19.10 -0.50
C GLU A 139 6.83 -19.80 0.81
N ALA A 140 6.66 -19.12 1.95
CA ALA A 140 6.88 -19.70 3.27
C ALA A 140 5.75 -20.65 3.75
N GLY A 141 4.83 -21.04 2.86
CA GLY A 141 3.80 -22.02 3.12
C GLY A 141 2.52 -21.46 3.77
N MET A 142 2.37 -20.14 3.86
CA MET A 142 1.11 -19.56 4.31
C MET A 142 0.03 -19.74 3.24
N ASP A 143 -1.12 -20.32 3.64
CA ASP A 143 -2.28 -20.50 2.76
C ASP A 143 -2.93 -19.13 2.44
N LEU A 144 -2.44 -18.51 1.37
CA LEU A 144 -2.89 -17.22 0.86
C LEU A 144 -3.40 -17.39 -0.57
N GLY A 145 -4.61 -16.93 -0.83
CA GLY A 145 -5.22 -16.87 -2.17
C GLY A 145 -5.39 -15.44 -2.68
N LYS A 146 -5.84 -15.29 -3.94
CA LYS A 146 -6.10 -13.97 -4.53
C LYS A 146 -7.18 -13.18 -3.76
N ALA A 147 -8.12 -13.89 -3.15
CA ALA A 147 -9.12 -13.34 -2.23
C ALA A 147 -8.47 -12.61 -1.04
N ASP A 148 -7.35 -13.11 -0.53
CA ASP A 148 -6.63 -12.44 0.56
C ASP A 148 -5.99 -11.14 0.10
N PHE A 149 -5.53 -11.09 -1.16
CA PHE A 149 -4.87 -9.94 -1.75
C PHE A 149 -5.83 -8.78 -2.02
N ASP A 150 -6.95 -9.01 -2.70
CA ASP A 150 -7.87 -7.94 -3.11
C ASP A 150 -9.25 -7.97 -2.45
N GLY A 151 -9.63 -9.04 -1.75
CA GLY A 151 -10.95 -9.13 -1.12
C GLY A 151 -12.13 -9.21 -2.10
N PHE A 152 -11.88 -9.38 -3.40
CA PHE A 152 -12.92 -9.48 -4.43
C PHE A 152 -12.98 -10.86 -5.08
N HIS A 153 -11.84 -11.53 -5.21
CA HIS A 153 -11.83 -12.90 -5.72
C HIS A 153 -12.53 -13.84 -4.73
N SER A 154 -13.29 -14.78 -5.28
CA SER A 154 -13.95 -15.85 -4.53
C SER A 154 -13.76 -17.14 -5.30
N TYR A 155 -13.39 -18.20 -4.59
CA TYR A 155 -13.20 -19.53 -5.15
C TYR A 155 -14.04 -20.54 -4.36
N PRO A 156 -14.60 -21.56 -5.01
CA PRO A 156 -15.17 -22.72 -4.31
C PRO A 156 -14.16 -23.33 -3.34
N ALA A 157 -14.63 -23.96 -2.25
CA ALA A 157 -13.77 -24.51 -1.20
C ALA A 157 -12.84 -25.63 -1.69
N ASP A 158 -13.21 -26.31 -2.77
CA ASP A 158 -12.49 -27.38 -3.45
C ASP A 158 -11.67 -26.89 -4.65
N PHE A 159 -11.70 -25.59 -4.96
CA PHE A 159 -10.95 -25.04 -6.08
C PHE A 159 -9.44 -25.16 -5.85
N ARG A 160 -8.77 -25.79 -6.81
CA ARG A 160 -7.32 -25.80 -6.92
C ARG A 160 -6.97 -25.23 -8.28
N LEU A 161 -5.95 -24.37 -8.30
CA LEU A 161 -5.32 -24.00 -9.56
C LEU A 161 -4.65 -25.29 -10.08
N ASP A 162 -5.19 -25.84 -11.15
CA ASP A 162 -4.53 -26.94 -11.87
C ASP A 162 -3.12 -26.46 -12.24
N SER A 163 -2.12 -27.15 -11.73
CA SER A 163 -0.73 -26.96 -12.14
C SER A 163 -0.53 -27.80 -13.39
N ASP A 164 -0.65 -27.16 -14.56
CA ASP A 164 -0.12 -27.69 -15.82
C ASP A 164 1.41 -27.86 -15.74
#